data_AF-A0A1A8I7R7-F1
#
_entry.id   AF-A0A1A8I7R7-F1
#
_cell.length_a   1.000
_cell.length_b   1.000
_cell.length_c   1.000
_cell.angle_alpha   90.00
_cell.angle_beta   90.00
_cell.angle_gamma   90.00
#
_symmetry.space_group_name_H-M   'P 1'
#
loop_
_entity.id
_entity.type
_entity.pdbx_description
1 polymer ?
#
loop_
_entity_poly.entity_id
_entity_poly.type
_entity_poly.pdbx_seq_one_letter_code
_entity_poly.pdbx_strand_id
1 'polypeptide(L)'
;FMNNNHCFFCFVTCFVLKDWAKEDYSGGCPVNVMAPGFLTYYHPSLRKPCGRIHWAGTETATQWCGYMSGAVQAGQRAALEVLAEVCHVVLTSEEQEALHNQTPKSPGMPTTYKLRCLFTGKSVMVATLTITAVLLARRQ
;
A
#
# COMPACT_ATOMS: atom_id res chain seq x y z
N PHE A 1 24.94 42.33 -41.67
CA PHE A 1 26.20 42.53 -40.93
C PHE A 1 26.89 41.18 -40.75
N MET A 2 27.54 40.70 -41.80
CA MET A 2 28.57 39.65 -41.70
C MET A 2 29.84 40.36 -41.24
N ASN A 3 30.21 40.19 -39.98
CA ASN A 3 31.54 40.54 -39.53
C ASN A 3 32.32 39.25 -39.32
N ASN A 4 33.45 39.17 -40.00
CA ASN A 4 34.32 38.00 -40.08
C ASN A 4 34.90 37.66 -38.69
N ASN A 5 35.06 36.35 -38.45
CA ASN A 5 36.00 35.72 -37.51
C ASN A 5 35.56 35.35 -36.08
N HIS A 6 34.28 35.41 -35.71
CA HIS A 6 33.85 34.83 -34.42
C HIS A 6 32.88 33.67 -34.66
N CYS A 7 33.44 32.50 -34.98
CA CYS A 7 32.75 31.25 -34.67
C CYS A 7 32.65 31.18 -33.13
N PHE A 8 31.49 31.53 -32.59
CA PHE A 8 31.16 31.20 -31.21
C PHE A 8 31.01 29.68 -31.14
N PHE A 9 32.11 28.99 -30.83
CA PHE A 9 32.05 27.62 -30.39
C PHE A 9 31.28 27.62 -29.06
N CYS A 10 30.06 27.12 -29.10
CA CYS A 10 29.31 26.79 -27.90
C CYS A 10 30.00 25.58 -27.26
N PHE A 11 30.94 25.84 -26.35
CA PHE A 11 31.58 24.80 -25.56
C PHE A 11 30.60 24.36 -24.47
N VAL A 12 30.38 23.05 -24.32
CA VAL A 12 29.64 22.49 -23.18
C VAL A 12 30.39 22.87 -21.90
N THR A 13 29.77 23.69 -21.05
CA THR A 13 30.39 24.18 -19.82
C THR A 13 30.24 23.20 -18.65
N CYS A 14 29.25 22.31 -18.70
CA CYS A 14 29.03 21.28 -17.68
C CYS A 14 28.24 20.09 -18.26
N PHE A 15 28.59 18.88 -17.81
CA PHE A 15 27.90 17.63 -18.12
C PHE A 15 27.84 16.76 -16.86
N VAL A 16 26.65 16.25 -16.54
CA VAL A 16 26.44 15.32 -15.43
C VAL A 16 25.61 14.14 -15.93
N LEU A 17 26.06 12.94 -15.60
CA LEU A 17 25.39 11.70 -15.92
C LEU A 17 25.13 10.91 -14.64
N LYS A 18 23.93 10.33 -14.54
CA LYS A 18 23.59 9.39 -13.47
C LYS A 18 23.22 8.06 -14.10
N ASP A 19 24.01 7.04 -13.75
CA ASP A 19 23.74 5.66 -14.13
C ASP A 19 22.92 5.00 -13.02
N TRP A 20 21.60 4.93 -13.21
CA TRP A 20 20.68 4.34 -12.24
C TRP A 20 20.76 2.81 -12.18
N ALA A 21 21.35 2.15 -13.18
CA ALA A 21 21.54 0.70 -13.15
C ALA A 21 22.58 0.28 -12.11
N LYS A 22 23.46 1.21 -11.69
CA LYS A 22 24.49 0.98 -10.68
C LYS A 22 24.04 1.34 -9.25
N GLU A 23 22.79 1.77 -9.07
CA GLU A 23 22.27 2.09 -7.75
C GLU A 23 21.73 0.84 -7.07
N ASP A 24 22.47 0.32 -6.09
CA ASP A 24 22.16 -0.94 -5.39
C ASP A 24 20.77 -0.94 -4.73
N TYR A 25 20.32 0.21 -4.24
CA TYR A 25 19.04 0.34 -3.52
C TYR A 25 17.84 0.60 -4.43
N SER A 26 18.06 0.96 -5.70
CA SER A 26 16.98 1.21 -6.66
C SER A 26 16.82 0.06 -7.64
N GLY A 27 17.93 -0.56 -8.05
CA GLY A 27 17.93 -1.61 -9.09
C GLY A 27 17.62 -1.11 -10.49
N GLY A 28 17.49 0.21 -10.69
CA GLY A 28 17.19 0.84 -11.98
C GLY A 28 16.31 2.09 -11.85
N CYS A 29 15.89 2.60 -13.01
CA CYS A 29 15.01 3.76 -13.17
C CYS A 29 14.31 3.65 -14.54
N PRO A 30 13.06 4.13 -14.71
CA PRO A 30 12.23 4.86 -13.74
C PRO A 30 11.30 3.99 -12.89
N VAL A 31 10.94 2.81 -13.36
CA VAL A 31 10.01 1.91 -12.66
C VAL A 31 10.36 0.48 -13.02
N ASN A 32 10.09 -0.45 -12.10
CA ASN A 32 10.19 -1.86 -12.41
C ASN A 32 9.05 -2.29 -13.34
N VAL A 33 9.40 -2.85 -14.51
CA VAL A 33 8.44 -3.42 -15.44
C VAL A 33 8.40 -4.92 -15.25
N MET A 34 7.22 -5.45 -14.94
CA MET A 34 7.03 -6.89 -14.76
C MET A 34 7.24 -7.63 -16.07
N ALA A 35 7.83 -8.83 -15.98
CA ALA A 35 7.95 -9.73 -17.11
C ALA A 35 6.57 -10.08 -17.70
N PRO A 36 6.48 -10.41 -19.00
CA PRO A 36 5.23 -10.83 -19.62
C PRO A 36 4.53 -11.95 -18.83
N GLY A 37 3.22 -11.80 -18.62
CA GLY A 37 2.40 -12.74 -17.86
C GLY A 37 2.38 -12.52 -16.35
N PHE A 38 3.41 -11.91 -15.74
CA PHE A 38 3.43 -11.70 -14.27
C PHE A 38 2.32 -10.77 -13.81
N LEU A 39 2.05 -9.71 -14.57
CA LEU A 39 0.97 -8.79 -14.25
C LEU A 39 -0.38 -9.51 -14.20
N THR A 40 -0.66 -10.47 -15.09
CA THR A 40 -1.94 -11.18 -15.10
C THR A 40 -2.12 -12.08 -13.87
N TYR A 41 -1.06 -12.77 -13.44
CA TYR A 41 -1.14 -13.73 -12.33
C TYR A 41 -0.94 -13.08 -10.94
N TYR A 42 -0.07 -12.09 -10.83
CA TYR A 42 0.41 -11.58 -9.53
C TYR A 42 0.00 -10.14 -9.21
N HIS A 43 -0.61 -9.40 -10.15
CA HIS A 43 -1.02 -8.01 -9.90
C HIS A 43 -1.91 -7.81 -8.66
N PRO A 44 -2.89 -8.69 -8.33
CA PRO A 44 -3.68 -8.53 -7.10
C PRO A 44 -2.84 -8.65 -5.82
N SER A 45 -1.77 -9.45 -5.86
CA SER A 45 -0.89 -9.67 -4.71
C SER A 45 0.04 -8.49 -4.46
N LEU A 46 0.31 -7.65 -5.46
CA LEU A 46 1.26 -6.54 -5.37
C LEU A 46 0.92 -5.52 -4.26
N ARG A 47 -0.38 -5.32 -4.01
CA ARG A 47 -0.86 -4.37 -2.98
C ARG A 47 -1.43 -5.06 -1.75
N LYS A 48 -1.51 -6.39 -1.74
CA LYS A 48 -2.21 -7.12 -0.69
C LYS A 48 -1.38 -7.05 0.60
N PRO A 49 -1.93 -6.54 1.71
CA PRO A 49 -1.18 -6.49 2.97
C PRO A 49 -0.88 -7.89 3.51
N CYS A 50 0.25 -8.01 4.18
CA CYS A 50 0.73 -9.25 4.79
C CYS A 50 0.80 -9.07 6.31
N GLY A 51 -0.29 -9.38 7.02
CA GLY A 51 -0.39 -9.10 8.46
C GLY A 51 -0.38 -7.58 8.68
N ARG A 52 0.54 -7.08 9.51
CA ARG A 52 0.69 -5.63 9.79
C ARG A 52 1.60 -4.90 8.78
N ILE A 53 1.97 -5.57 7.67
CA ILE A 53 2.84 -5.00 6.64
C ILE A 53 1.97 -4.56 5.46
N HIS A 54 2.01 -3.27 5.17
CA HIS A 54 1.33 -2.64 4.05
C HIS A 54 2.35 -2.19 3.00
N TRP A 55 1.98 -2.31 1.72
CA TRP A 55 2.87 -2.02 0.61
C TRP A 55 2.58 -0.65 0.01
N ALA A 56 3.60 0.20 -0.02
CA ALA A 56 3.60 1.49 -0.69
C ALA A 56 4.62 1.49 -1.86
N GLY A 57 4.80 2.63 -2.52
CA GLY A 57 5.70 2.78 -3.67
C GLY A 57 4.93 2.98 -4.97
N THR A 58 5.56 3.63 -5.94
CA THR A 58 4.89 4.06 -7.18
C THR A 58 4.36 2.88 -8.01
N GLU A 59 5.00 1.73 -7.89
CA GLU A 59 4.60 0.45 -8.51
C GLU A 59 3.23 -0.02 -8.02
N THR A 60 2.87 0.34 -6.79
CA THR A 60 1.58 -0.03 -6.18
C THR A 60 0.49 1.00 -6.48
N ALA A 61 0.81 2.11 -7.15
CA ALA A 61 -0.16 3.15 -7.50
C ALA A 61 -1.22 2.64 -8.50
N THR A 62 -2.43 3.19 -8.42
CA THR A 62 -3.47 2.94 -9.43
C THR A 62 -3.51 4.04 -10.48
N GLN A 63 -2.93 5.19 -10.18
CA GLN A 63 -2.78 6.31 -11.09
C GLN A 63 -1.31 6.73 -11.15
N TRP A 64 -0.83 7.06 -12.35
CA TRP A 64 0.55 7.55 -12.56
C TRP A 64 1.62 6.63 -11.98
N CYS A 65 1.45 5.31 -12.15
CA CYS A 65 2.47 4.31 -11.78
C CYS A 65 3.80 4.60 -12.49
N GLY A 66 4.89 4.60 -11.72
CA GLY A 66 6.23 4.98 -12.17
C GLY A 66 6.56 6.47 -12.08
N TYR A 67 5.63 7.29 -11.59
CA TYR A 67 5.84 8.73 -11.38
C TYR A 67 5.79 9.10 -9.88
N MET A 68 6.29 10.30 -9.56
CA MET A 68 6.25 10.83 -8.20
C MET A 68 4.81 10.95 -7.67
N SER A 69 3.84 11.33 -8.52
CA SER A 69 2.43 11.40 -8.15
C SER A 69 1.88 10.04 -7.72
N GLY A 70 2.29 8.97 -8.40
CA GLY A 70 1.95 7.59 -8.01
C GLY A 70 2.57 7.21 -6.66
N ALA A 71 3.80 7.64 -6.37
CA ALA A 71 4.44 7.40 -5.07
C ALA A 71 3.66 8.06 -3.92
N VAL A 72 3.22 9.31 -4.11
CA VAL A 72 2.41 10.04 -3.12
C VAL A 72 1.06 9.34 -2.92
N GLN A 73 0.37 9.03 -4.01
CA GLN A 73 -0.92 8.34 -3.97
C GLN A 73 -0.83 7.00 -3.20
N ALA A 74 0.17 6.18 -3.54
CA ALA A 74 0.39 4.89 -2.89
C ALA A 74 0.76 5.01 -1.41
N GLY A 75 1.56 6.02 -1.05
CA GLY A 75 1.93 6.28 0.35
C GLY A 75 0.73 6.69 1.20
N GLN A 76 -0.12 7.59 0.69
CA GLN A 76 -1.36 7.99 1.36
C GLN A 76 -2.29 6.80 1.57
N ARG A 77 -2.51 5.99 0.52
CA ARG A 77 -3.32 4.78 0.62
C ARG A 77 -2.78 3.82 1.70
N ALA A 78 -1.49 3.49 1.67
CA ALA A 78 -0.90 2.58 2.65
C ALA A 78 -1.02 3.11 4.09
N ALA A 79 -0.89 4.43 4.30
CA ALA A 79 -1.09 5.04 5.60
C ALA A 79 -2.54 4.92 6.09
N LEU A 80 -3.53 5.12 5.21
CA LEU A 80 -4.95 4.93 5.53
C LEU A 80 -5.28 3.48 5.84
N GLU A 81 -4.68 2.52 5.13
CA GLU A 81 -4.81 1.08 5.43
C GLU A 81 -4.31 0.76 6.85
N VAL A 82 -3.13 1.28 7.22
CA VAL A 82 -2.58 1.10 8.58
C VAL A 82 -3.48 1.78 9.62
N LEU A 83 -3.97 2.99 9.34
CA LEU A 83 -4.83 3.72 10.25
C LEU A 83 -6.15 2.97 10.49
N ALA A 84 -6.73 2.38 9.45
CA ALA A 84 -7.92 1.54 9.54
C ALA A 84 -7.70 0.33 10.46
N GLU A 85 -6.51 -0.28 10.44
CA GLU A 85 -6.19 -1.43 11.29
C GLU A 85 -5.85 -1.04 12.74
N VAL A 86 -5.11 0.05 12.94
CA VAL A 86 -4.63 0.47 14.26
C VAL A 86 -5.69 1.27 15.03
N CYS A 87 -6.44 2.14 14.36
CA CYS A 87 -7.43 3.00 14.99
C CYS A 87 -8.63 3.27 14.07
N HIS A 88 -9.65 2.43 14.17
CA HIS A 88 -10.90 2.54 13.40
C HIS A 88 -11.70 3.83 13.65
N VAL A 89 -11.35 4.65 14.64
CA VAL A 89 -12.11 5.85 15.06
C VAL A 89 -11.59 7.14 14.42
N VAL A 90 -10.42 7.12 13.78
CA VAL A 90 -9.76 8.36 13.28
C VAL A 90 -10.12 8.68 11.82
N LEU A 91 -10.56 7.70 11.03
CA LEU A 91 -10.89 7.94 9.62
C LEU A 91 -12.18 8.77 9.50
N THR A 92 -12.10 9.87 8.77
CA THR A 92 -13.29 10.59 8.32
C THR A 92 -14.06 9.72 7.32
N SER A 93 -15.38 9.94 7.18
CA SER A 93 -16.23 9.17 6.26
C SER A 93 -15.71 9.21 4.81
N GLU A 94 -15.13 10.34 4.40
CA GLU A 94 -14.56 10.55 3.07
C GLU A 94 -13.31 9.68 2.84
N GLU A 95 -12.42 9.62 3.81
CA GLU A 95 -11.20 8.79 3.75
C GLU A 95 -11.55 7.30 3.74
N GLN A 96 -12.60 6.91 4.47
CA GLN A 96 -13.10 5.54 4.51
C GLN A 96 -13.70 5.10 3.17
N GLU A 97 -14.45 6.00 2.51
CA GLU A 97 -14.99 5.75 1.17
C GLU A 97 -13.88 5.72 0.11
N ALA A 98 -12.90 6.62 0.20
CA ALA A 98 -11.74 6.62 -0.69
C ALA A 98 -10.94 5.31 -0.59
N LEU A 99 -10.79 4.75 0.61
CA LEU A 99 -10.17 3.44 0.80
C LEU A 99 -11.03 2.32 0.19
N HIS A 100 -12.35 2.33 0.42
CA HIS A 100 -13.27 1.34 -0.15
C HIS A 100 -13.22 1.32 -1.68
N ASN A 101 -13.17 2.49 -2.30
CA ASN A 101 -13.16 2.64 -3.76
C ASN A 101 -11.80 2.30 -4.39
N GLN A 102 -10.70 2.40 -3.65
CA GLN A 102 -9.36 2.04 -4.12
C GLN A 102 -9.02 0.55 -3.93
N THR A 103 -9.76 -0.15 -3.06
CA THR A 103 -9.55 -1.58 -2.83
C THR A 103 -10.21 -2.38 -3.96
N PRO A 104 -9.49 -3.19 -4.75
CA PRO A 104 -10.15 -4.09 -5.70
C PRO A 104 -11.11 -5.01 -4.93
N LYS A 105 -12.37 -5.11 -5.37
CA LYS A 105 -13.32 -6.12 -4.87
C LYS A 105 -12.66 -7.49 -5.05
N SER A 106 -12.14 -8.05 -3.97
CA SER A 106 -11.63 -9.41 -3.96
C SER A 106 -12.71 -10.33 -4.51
N PRO A 107 -12.46 -11.16 -5.53
CA PRO A 107 -13.26 -12.36 -5.70
C PRO A 107 -13.12 -13.13 -4.38
N GLY A 108 -14.26 -13.51 -3.79
CA GLY A 108 -14.31 -14.06 -2.43
C GLY A 108 -13.27 -15.15 -2.23
N MET A 109 -12.20 -14.84 -1.50
CA MET A 109 -11.24 -15.83 -1.05
C MET A 109 -11.93 -16.63 0.06
N PRO A 110 -11.88 -17.98 0.05
CA PRO A 110 -12.53 -18.76 1.08
C PRO A 110 -12.01 -18.34 2.45
N THR A 111 -12.97 -17.94 3.29
CA THR A 111 -12.87 -17.41 4.65
C THR A 111 -12.16 -18.38 5.60
N THR A 112 -10.84 -18.58 5.45
CA THR A 112 -10.07 -19.48 6.33
C THR A 112 -9.00 -18.76 7.14
N TYR A 113 -8.47 -17.63 6.69
CA TYR A 113 -7.49 -16.87 7.49
C TYR A 113 -8.11 -15.84 8.44
N LYS A 114 -9.36 -15.39 8.22
CA LYS A 114 -10.08 -14.53 9.18
C LYS A 114 -10.52 -15.24 10.46
N LEU A 115 -10.55 -16.58 10.49
CA LEU A 115 -11.01 -17.33 11.66
C LEU A 115 -9.93 -17.57 12.73
N ARG A 116 -8.65 -17.28 12.48
CA ARG A 116 -7.59 -17.54 13.48
C ARG A 116 -7.40 -16.42 14.50
N CYS A 117 -7.98 -15.23 14.29
CA CYS A 117 -7.79 -14.08 15.19
C CYS A 117 -9.07 -13.61 15.91
N LEU A 118 -10.26 -14.09 15.52
CA LEU A 118 -11.54 -13.59 16.06
C LEU A 118 -12.17 -14.45 17.16
N PHE A 119 -11.53 -15.55 17.58
CA PHE A 119 -12.14 -16.49 18.53
C PHE A 119 -11.86 -16.22 20.02
N THR A 120 -10.93 -15.33 20.36
CA THR A 120 -10.57 -15.12 21.78
C THR A 120 -11.46 -14.11 22.49
N GLY A 121 -12.14 -13.20 21.79
CA GLY A 121 -12.92 -12.13 22.43
C GLY A 121 -14.36 -12.52 22.79
N LYS A 122 -15.10 -13.10 21.83
CA LYS A 122 -16.55 -13.34 22.00
C LYS A 122 -16.86 -14.53 22.90
N SER A 123 -16.02 -15.56 22.89
CA SER A 123 -16.24 -16.78 23.68
C SER A 123 -16.06 -16.54 25.19
N VAL A 124 -15.11 -15.65 25.56
CA VAL A 124 -14.84 -15.30 26.97
C VAL A 124 -16.03 -14.53 27.58
N MET A 125 -16.61 -13.57 26.86
CA MET A 125 -17.74 -12.78 27.35
C MET A 125 -18.98 -13.63 27.66
N VAL A 126 -19.30 -14.58 26.77
CA VAL A 126 -20.44 -15.49 26.95
C VAL A 126 -20.22 -16.41 28.16
N ALA A 127 -19.01 -16.92 28.36
CA ALA A 127 -18.70 -17.77 29.51
C ALA A 127 -18.77 -17.01 30.84
N THR A 128 -18.28 -15.76 30.90
CA THR A 128 -18.39 -14.95 32.14
C THR A 128 -19.84 -14.62 32.50
N LEU A 129 -20.69 -14.33 31.51
CA LEU A 129 -22.10 -14.01 31.76
C LEU A 129 -22.89 -15.23 32.25
N THR A 130 -22.66 -16.41 31.68
CA THR A 130 -23.33 -17.63 32.12
C THR A 130 -22.87 -18.07 33.50
N ILE A 131 -21.57 -18.00 33.80
CA ILE A 131 -21.05 -18.33 35.13
C ILE A 131 -21.60 -17.37 36.20
N THR A 132 -21.66 -16.07 35.89
CA THR A 132 -22.22 -15.06 36.82
C THR A 132 -23.71 -15.30 37.07
N ALA A 133 -24.48 -15.61 36.02
CA ALA A 133 -25.91 -15.93 36.15
C ALA A 133 -26.15 -17.19 36.99
N VAL A 134 -25.35 -18.24 36.81
CA VAL A 134 -25.46 -19.49 37.59
C VAL A 134 -25.08 -19.26 39.06
N LEU A 135 -24.07 -18.44 39.35
CA LEU A 135 -23.69 -18.11 40.73
C LEU A 135 -24.74 -17.24 41.44
N LEU A 136 -25.42 -16.36 40.71
CA LEU A 136 -26.53 -15.57 41.25
C LEU A 136 -27.77 -16.45 41.51
N ALA A 137 -28.06 -17.40 40.63
CA ALA A 137 -29.18 -18.33 40.80
C ALA A 137 -28.98 -19.34 41.95
N ARG A 138 -27.73 -19.65 42.33
CA ARG A 138 -27.41 -20.54 43.47
C ARG A 138 -27.37 -19.83 44.83
N ARG A 139 -27.52 -18.50 44.87
CA ARG A 139 -27.50 -17.67 46.09
C ARG A 139 -28.89 -17.35 46.65
N GLN A 140 -29.96 -17.86 46.04
CA GLN A 140 -31.33 -17.86 46.55
C GLN A 140 -31.71 -19.28 46.98
#